data_AF-W7K074-F1
#
_entry.id   AF-W7K074-F1
#
_cell.length_a   1.000
_cell.length_b   1.000
_cell.length_c   1.000
_cell.angle_alpha   90.00
_cell.angle_beta   90.00
_cell.angle_gamma   90.00
#
_symmetry.space_group_name_H-M   'P 1'
#
loop_
_entity.id
_entity.type
_entity.pdbx_description
1 polymer ?
#
loop_
_entity_poly.entity_id
_entity_poly.type
_entity_poly.pdbx_seq_one_letter_code
_entity_poly.pdbx_strand_id
1 'polypeptide(L)'
;ICYPDYSMPCPLHFFRTSTGCVPLRTYEGPCNKIQNKLIYLYDEQKASWAEICEVNWPCMPLECSYGRDYNSVCPINWIDIGKGLCRNIYKNEKCAGDINFSNMSFEEKKSMEKKCGIIWKCKSITYTTNFDDICPLHWENIGNYKCKAPQDYKGPCPNISNLKKYNTQEKKENIENVCLVNWPYSIKVNEYQRDYNVDCPMYQKNKN
;
A
#
# COMPACT_ATOMS: atom_id res chain seq x y z
N ILE A 1 0.29 3.26 21.17
CA ILE A 1 -0.71 3.70 20.16
C ILE A 1 -0.25 3.17 18.81
N CYS A 2 -1.11 2.48 18.08
CA CYS A 2 -0.80 1.97 16.73
C CYS A 2 -1.50 2.87 15.71
N TYR A 3 -0.71 3.41 14.77
CA TYR A 3 -1.25 4.15 13.61
C TYR A 3 -1.27 3.22 12.40
N PRO A 4 -2.37 3.15 11.64
CA PRO A 4 -2.44 2.39 10.39
C PRO A 4 -1.34 2.80 9.40
N ASP A 5 -0.64 1.81 8.83
CA ASP A 5 0.34 2.01 7.78
C ASP A 5 -0.29 1.92 6.39
N TYR A 6 -0.85 3.04 5.92
CA TYR A 6 -1.41 3.13 4.58
C TYR A 6 -0.34 3.18 3.47
N SER A 7 0.94 3.22 3.81
CA SER A 7 2.03 3.07 2.82
C SER A 7 2.10 1.64 2.27
N MET A 8 1.58 0.68 3.04
CA MET A 8 1.43 -0.69 2.58
C MET A 8 0.37 -0.79 1.47
N PRO A 9 0.49 -1.77 0.56
CA PRO A 9 -0.48 -1.94 -0.53
C PRO A 9 -1.77 -2.61 -0.06
N CYS A 10 -1.69 -3.53 0.91
CA CYS A 10 -2.83 -4.33 1.38
C CYS A 10 -2.93 -4.31 2.92
N PRO A 11 -4.16 -4.43 3.46
CA PRO A 11 -4.38 -4.59 4.89
C PRO A 11 -3.93 -5.98 5.39
N LEU A 12 -4.01 -6.20 6.69
CA LEU A 12 -3.83 -7.52 7.28
C LEU A 12 -4.87 -8.51 6.72
N HIS A 13 -4.50 -9.79 6.66
CA HIS A 13 -5.32 -10.88 6.10
C HIS A 13 -5.57 -10.80 4.59
N PHE A 14 -4.85 -9.95 3.87
CA PHE A 14 -4.90 -9.88 2.41
C PHE A 14 -3.51 -10.11 1.81
N PHE A 15 -3.43 -10.89 0.74
CA PHE A 15 -2.24 -11.12 -0.04
C PHE A 15 -2.16 -10.11 -1.18
N ARG A 16 -1.00 -9.47 -1.36
CA ARG A 16 -0.77 -8.51 -2.44
C ARG A 16 -0.46 -9.25 -3.74
N THR A 17 -1.10 -8.86 -4.83
CA THR A 17 -0.78 -9.28 -6.20
C THR A 17 -0.50 -8.05 -7.08
N SER A 18 -0.20 -8.25 -8.37
CA SER A 18 -0.07 -7.16 -9.34
C SER A 18 -1.40 -6.44 -9.57
N THR A 19 -2.51 -7.17 -9.43
CA THR A 19 -3.86 -6.67 -9.72
C THR A 19 -4.53 -6.07 -8.50
N GLY A 20 -4.12 -6.40 -7.27
CA GLY A 20 -4.67 -5.80 -6.07
C GLY A 20 -4.40 -6.60 -4.80
N CYS A 21 -5.43 -6.70 -3.95
CA CYS A 21 -5.36 -7.44 -2.69
C CYS A 21 -6.36 -8.60 -2.70
N VAL A 22 -5.87 -9.82 -2.47
CA VAL A 22 -6.68 -11.04 -2.41
C VAL A 22 -6.93 -11.41 -0.94
N PRO A 23 -8.18 -11.56 -0.48
CA PRO A 23 -8.45 -11.97 0.89
C PRO A 23 -7.90 -13.38 1.14
N LEU A 24 -7.20 -13.54 2.26
CA LEU A 24 -6.74 -14.84 2.74
C LEU A 24 -7.91 -15.63 3.33
N ARG A 25 -7.74 -16.95 3.45
CA ARG A 25 -8.74 -17.83 4.11
C ARG A 25 -9.02 -17.47 5.57
N THR A 26 -8.15 -16.68 6.20
CA THR A 26 -8.31 -16.20 7.59
C THR A 26 -9.15 -14.94 7.69
N TYR A 27 -9.57 -14.35 6.56
CA TYR A 27 -10.42 -13.17 6.57
C TYR A 27 -11.90 -13.58 6.52
N GLU A 28 -12.66 -13.14 7.52
CA GLU A 28 -14.08 -13.47 7.70
C GLU A 28 -15.02 -12.27 7.47
N GLY A 29 -14.49 -11.12 7.05
CA GLY A 29 -15.26 -9.90 6.84
C GLY A 29 -15.97 -9.82 5.48
N PRO A 30 -16.72 -8.73 5.24
CA PRO A 30 -17.63 -8.61 4.11
C PRO A 30 -16.93 -8.49 2.73
N CYS A 31 -15.65 -8.12 2.68
CA CYS A 31 -14.91 -7.84 1.45
C CYS A 31 -14.16 -9.08 0.91
N ASN A 32 -14.84 -10.21 0.81
CA ASN A 32 -14.29 -11.54 0.51
C ASN A 32 -13.96 -11.81 -0.97
N LYS A 33 -13.99 -10.77 -1.82
CA LYS A 33 -13.58 -10.81 -3.23
C LYS A 33 -12.23 -10.13 -3.42
N ILE A 34 -11.61 -10.36 -4.58
CA ILE A 34 -10.36 -9.69 -4.96
C ILE A 34 -10.59 -8.18 -5.07
N GLN A 35 -9.71 -7.39 -4.44
CA GLN A 35 -9.78 -5.94 -4.35
C GLN A 35 -8.82 -5.29 -5.37
N ASN A 36 -9.22 -5.28 -6.65
CA ASN A 36 -8.36 -4.90 -7.78
C ASN A 36 -7.89 -3.42 -7.80
N LYS A 37 -8.49 -2.56 -6.96
CA LYS A 37 -8.19 -1.12 -6.94
C LYS A 37 -7.71 -0.61 -5.59
N LEU A 38 -7.67 -1.48 -4.58
CA LEU A 38 -7.33 -1.08 -3.21
C LEU A 38 -5.92 -0.48 -3.10
N ILE A 39 -4.98 -1.03 -3.89
CA ILE A 39 -3.59 -0.57 -3.92
C ILE A 39 -3.43 0.88 -4.44
N TYR A 40 -4.43 1.41 -5.15
CA TYR A 40 -4.42 2.75 -5.74
C TYR A 40 -5.23 3.79 -4.94
N LEU A 41 -5.87 3.37 -3.84
CA LEU A 41 -6.63 4.29 -3.00
C LEU A 41 -5.71 5.21 -2.19
N TYR A 42 -6.17 6.45 -1.95
CA TYR A 42 -5.55 7.37 -1.01
C TYR A 42 -5.71 6.90 0.43
N ASP A 43 -4.91 7.44 1.35
CA ASP A 43 -4.89 7.02 2.76
C ASP A 43 -6.26 7.14 3.42
N GLU A 44 -7.00 8.23 3.19
CA GLU A 44 -8.36 8.42 3.73
C GLU A 44 -9.35 7.42 3.14
N GLN A 45 -9.21 7.11 1.84
CA GLN A 45 -10.05 6.10 1.18
C GLN A 45 -9.73 4.69 1.68
N LYS A 46 -8.46 4.38 1.94
CA LYS A 46 -8.03 3.13 2.57
C LYS A 46 -8.56 3.02 4.00
N ALA A 47 -8.64 4.14 4.73
CA ALA A 47 -9.24 4.19 6.06
C ALA A 47 -10.74 3.88 6.02
N SER A 48 -11.52 4.58 5.18
CA SER A 48 -12.95 4.30 5.04
C SER A 48 -13.24 2.90 4.50
N TRP A 49 -12.43 2.42 3.54
CA TRP A 49 -12.56 1.06 3.03
C TRP A 49 -12.28 0.02 4.13
N ALA A 50 -11.29 0.25 4.99
CA ALA A 50 -10.95 -0.65 6.09
C ALA A 50 -12.08 -0.75 7.13
N GLU A 51 -12.76 0.35 7.41
CA GLU A 51 -13.95 0.37 8.28
C GLU A 51 -15.09 -0.45 7.66
N ILE A 52 -15.41 -0.23 6.38
CA ILE A 52 -16.46 -0.98 5.65
C ILE A 52 -16.14 -2.47 5.59
N CYS A 53 -14.86 -2.82 5.41
CA CYS A 53 -14.40 -4.19 5.28
C CYS A 53 -14.04 -4.85 6.61
N GLU A 54 -14.19 -4.15 7.73
CA GLU A 54 -13.89 -4.65 9.08
C GLU A 54 -12.47 -5.24 9.19
N VAL A 55 -11.49 -4.53 8.62
CA VAL A 55 -10.08 -4.94 8.64
C VAL A 55 -9.15 -3.87 9.17
N ASN A 56 -8.01 -4.33 9.66
CA ASN A 56 -6.95 -3.46 10.12
C ASN A 56 -5.80 -3.44 9.11
N TRP A 57 -5.21 -2.26 8.93
CA TRP A 57 -3.92 -2.13 8.27
C TRP A 57 -2.80 -2.48 9.26
N PRO A 58 -1.62 -2.91 8.77
CA PRO A 58 -0.45 -3.07 9.61
C PRO A 58 -0.15 -1.81 10.42
N CYS A 59 0.36 -1.96 11.63
CA CYS A 59 0.83 -0.81 12.40
C CYS A 59 2.06 -0.21 11.73
N MET A 60 2.06 1.11 11.60
CA MET A 60 3.21 1.86 11.09
C MET A 60 4.43 1.61 11.97
N PRO A 61 5.59 1.26 11.37
CA PRO A 61 6.79 0.97 12.12
C PRO A 61 7.39 2.25 12.73
N LEU A 62 8.27 2.07 13.72
CA LEU A 62 9.07 3.16 14.28
C LEU A 62 9.99 3.77 13.23
N GLU A 63 10.57 2.92 12.37
CA GLU A 63 11.39 3.31 11.23
C GLU A 63 10.77 2.78 9.94
N CYS A 64 10.44 3.68 9.02
CA CYS A 64 9.91 3.32 7.71
C CYS A 64 11.04 2.84 6.81
N SER A 65 10.91 1.66 6.20
CA SER A 65 11.92 1.07 5.30
C SER A 65 12.31 1.98 4.14
N TYR A 66 11.40 2.85 3.69
CA TYR A 66 11.60 3.79 2.59
C TYR A 66 11.58 5.26 3.03
N GLY A 67 11.68 5.50 4.34
CA GLY A 67 11.66 6.83 4.93
C GLY A 67 10.25 7.39 5.17
N ARG A 68 10.22 8.51 5.89
CA ARG A 68 9.02 9.29 6.21
C ARG A 68 8.67 10.20 5.04
N ASP A 69 7.37 10.40 4.82
CA ASP A 69 6.86 11.33 3.83
C ASP A 69 6.75 12.75 4.41
N TYR A 70 7.85 13.49 4.32
CA TYR A 70 7.88 14.91 4.67
C TYR A 70 7.31 15.82 3.57
N ASN A 71 6.88 15.27 2.43
CA ASN A 71 6.16 16.04 1.40
C ASN A 71 4.67 16.18 1.74
N SER A 72 4.16 15.34 2.64
CA SER A 72 2.87 15.57 3.27
C SER A 72 2.80 16.98 3.89
N VAL A 73 1.61 17.58 3.83
CA VAL A 73 1.42 18.91 4.41
C VAL A 73 1.32 18.85 5.92
N CYS A 74 0.58 17.88 6.46
CA CYS A 74 0.44 17.69 7.89
C CYS A 74 0.94 16.32 8.34
N PRO A 75 1.52 16.21 9.55
CA PRO A 75 1.81 14.93 10.19
C PRO A 75 0.53 14.20 10.59
N ILE A 76 0.64 12.93 10.99
CA ILE A 76 -0.48 12.12 11.45
C ILE A 76 -1.15 12.76 12.67
N ASN A 77 -2.49 12.74 12.71
CA ASN A 77 -3.34 13.40 13.71
C ASN A 77 -3.32 14.94 13.65
N TRP A 78 -2.93 15.52 12.52
CA TRP A 78 -3.05 16.94 12.27
C TRP A 78 -3.85 17.17 10.99
N ILE A 79 -4.77 18.13 11.05
CA ILE A 79 -5.66 18.48 9.94
C ILE A 79 -5.14 19.73 9.25
N ASP A 80 -5.04 19.69 7.92
CA ASP A 80 -4.75 20.87 7.09
C ASP A 80 -5.97 21.81 7.12
N ILE A 81 -5.82 22.95 7.78
CA ILE A 81 -6.84 24.01 7.84
C ILE A 81 -6.60 25.10 6.78
N GLY A 82 -5.66 24.86 5.85
CA GLY A 82 -5.37 25.69 4.70
C GLY A 82 -4.01 26.38 4.76
N LYS A 83 -3.45 26.68 3.58
CA LYS A 83 -2.14 27.37 3.42
C LYS A 83 -0.98 26.70 4.16
N GLY A 84 -1.05 25.38 4.34
CA GLY A 84 -0.03 24.60 5.05
C GLY A 84 -0.08 24.71 6.57
N LEU A 85 -1.11 25.36 7.12
CA LEU A 85 -1.37 25.42 8.55
C LEU A 85 -2.06 24.13 8.98
N CYS A 86 -1.42 23.42 9.89
CA CYS A 86 -1.91 22.16 10.41
C CYS A 86 -2.35 22.35 11.86
N ARG A 87 -3.55 21.86 12.19
CA ARG A 87 -4.10 21.84 13.55
C ARG A 87 -4.08 20.44 14.11
N ASN A 88 -3.51 20.27 15.29
CA ASN A 88 -3.55 18.99 16.01
C ASN A 88 -4.98 18.70 16.47
N ILE A 89 -5.46 17.48 16.22
CA ILE A 89 -6.78 17.04 16.67
C ILE A 89 -6.83 16.78 18.19
N TYR A 90 -5.67 16.61 18.81
CA TYR A 90 -5.49 16.42 20.25
C TYR A 90 -4.62 17.54 20.84
N LYS A 91 -4.82 17.86 22.12
CA LYS A 91 -3.92 18.80 22.81
C LYS A 91 -2.51 18.20 22.85
N ASN A 92 -1.53 18.92 22.29
CA ASN A 92 -0.12 18.59 22.42
C ASN A 92 0.50 19.50 23.49
N GLU A 93 1.11 18.92 24.51
CA GLU A 93 1.72 19.69 25.62
C GLU A 93 3.09 20.27 25.24
N LYS A 94 3.76 19.71 24.23
CA LYS A 94 5.12 20.08 23.81
C LYS A 94 5.16 21.18 22.76
N CYS A 95 4.14 21.27 21.91
CA CYS A 95 4.10 22.19 20.79
C CYS A 95 2.73 22.81 20.60
N ALA A 96 2.69 23.97 19.93
CA ALA A 96 1.46 24.70 19.66
C ALA A 96 0.42 23.82 18.94
N GLY A 97 -0.86 24.07 19.21
CA GLY A 97 -1.96 23.34 18.58
C GLY A 97 -2.04 23.56 17.06
N ASP A 98 -1.59 24.73 16.58
CA ASP A 98 -1.57 25.10 15.17
C ASP A 98 -0.12 25.40 14.75
N ILE A 99 0.37 24.74 13.69
CA ILE A 99 1.75 24.89 13.17
C ILE A 99 1.72 24.92 11.65
N ASN A 100 2.40 25.89 11.03
CA ASN A 100 2.57 25.91 9.58
C ASN A 100 3.78 25.06 9.17
N PHE A 101 3.54 23.91 8.57
CA PHE A 101 4.58 22.99 8.12
C PHE A 101 4.96 23.19 6.64
N SER A 102 4.19 23.94 5.84
CA SER A 102 4.52 24.12 4.41
C SER A 102 5.78 24.94 4.18
N ASN A 103 6.13 25.81 5.12
CA ASN A 103 7.32 26.65 5.04
C ASN A 103 8.56 26.00 5.66
N MET A 104 8.43 24.78 6.19
CA MET A 104 9.52 24.04 6.83
C MET A 104 10.25 23.16 5.82
N SER A 105 11.57 23.21 5.87
CA SER A 105 12.47 22.26 5.21
C SER A 105 12.31 20.84 5.78
N PHE A 106 12.84 19.86 5.06
CA PHE A 106 12.92 18.46 5.51
C PHE A 106 13.55 18.34 6.91
N GLU A 107 14.68 19.02 7.15
CA GLU A 107 15.39 18.93 8.43
C GLU A 107 14.59 19.59 9.57
N GLU A 108 13.86 20.66 9.28
CA GLU A 108 12.96 21.28 10.27
C GLU A 108 11.80 20.35 10.62
N LYS A 109 11.13 19.75 9.61
CA LYS A 109 10.05 18.78 9.85
C LYS A 109 10.54 17.57 10.66
N LYS A 110 11.75 17.06 10.38
CA LYS A 110 12.40 15.98 11.13
C LYS A 110 12.78 16.40 12.55
N SER A 111 13.24 17.64 12.75
CA SER A 111 13.51 18.21 14.09
C SER A 111 12.22 18.26 14.93
N MET A 112 11.10 18.62 14.30
CA MET A 112 9.79 18.70 14.96
C MET A 112 9.29 17.33 15.44
N GLU A 113 9.61 16.21 14.77
CA GLU A 113 9.28 14.87 15.27
C GLU A 113 9.88 14.63 16.67
N LYS A 114 11.14 14.99 16.85
CA LYS A 114 11.84 14.83 18.14
C LYS A 114 11.31 15.80 19.20
N LYS A 115 11.10 17.07 18.83
CA LYS A 115 10.69 18.13 19.77
C LYS A 115 9.24 17.97 20.22
N CYS A 116 8.34 17.74 19.28
CA CYS A 116 6.90 17.74 19.51
C CYS A 116 6.30 16.35 19.68
N GLY A 117 7.05 15.28 19.38
CA GLY A 117 6.50 13.93 19.28
C GLY A 117 5.50 13.76 18.13
N ILE A 118 5.57 14.63 17.10
CA ILE A 118 4.77 14.46 15.88
C ILE A 118 5.35 13.33 15.04
N ILE A 119 4.52 12.70 14.22
CA ILE A 119 4.94 11.58 13.39
C ILE A 119 4.44 11.81 11.98
N TRP A 120 5.36 11.77 11.01
CA TRP A 120 5.00 11.77 9.60
C TRP A 120 4.69 10.35 9.12
N LYS A 121 3.79 10.23 8.15
CA LYS A 121 3.46 8.94 7.54
C LYS A 121 4.67 8.35 6.81
N CYS A 122 4.69 7.03 6.59
CA CYS A 122 5.72 6.42 5.74
C CYS A 122 5.50 6.79 4.26
N LYS A 123 6.57 6.88 3.47
CA LYS A 123 6.46 7.06 2.02
C LYS A 123 5.72 5.88 1.40
N SER A 124 4.67 6.15 0.62
CA SER A 124 3.97 5.13 -0.14
C SER A 124 4.86 4.54 -1.22
N ILE A 125 4.66 3.26 -1.51
CA ILE A 125 5.42 2.55 -2.54
C ILE A 125 4.49 1.94 -3.60
N THR A 126 4.96 1.89 -4.83
CA THR A 126 4.31 1.18 -5.93
C THR A 126 5.14 -0.04 -6.29
N TYR A 127 4.47 -1.18 -6.42
CA TYR A 127 5.05 -2.41 -6.95
C TYR A 127 4.81 -2.47 -8.46
N THR A 128 5.85 -2.68 -9.25
CA THR A 128 5.73 -2.91 -10.69
C THR A 128 6.19 -4.34 -10.98
N THR A 129 5.23 -5.24 -11.19
CA THR A 129 5.51 -6.65 -11.51
C THR A 129 6.11 -6.78 -12.90
N ASN A 130 7.14 -7.62 -13.01
CA ASN A 130 7.70 -8.10 -14.27
C ASN A 130 7.22 -9.55 -14.52
N PHE A 131 6.51 -9.75 -15.62
CA PHE A 131 6.00 -11.05 -16.04
C PHE A 131 6.89 -11.78 -17.06
N ASP A 132 8.14 -11.38 -17.24
CA ASP A 132 9.09 -12.06 -18.14
C ASP A 132 9.44 -13.47 -17.66
N ASP A 133 9.59 -13.63 -16.34
CA ASP A 133 10.00 -14.91 -15.74
C ASP A 133 8.92 -15.99 -15.87
N ILE A 134 9.36 -17.20 -16.19
CA ILE A 134 8.47 -18.37 -16.33
C ILE A 134 7.81 -18.71 -14.99
N CYS A 135 8.57 -18.62 -13.90
CA CYS A 135 8.13 -19.02 -12.56
C CYS A 135 7.90 -17.81 -11.66
N PRO A 136 7.00 -17.93 -10.67
CA PRO A 136 6.85 -16.92 -9.63
C PRO A 136 8.16 -16.70 -8.87
N LEU A 137 8.27 -15.54 -8.23
CA LEU A 137 9.35 -15.19 -7.32
C LEU A 137 9.53 -16.29 -6.26
N HIS A 138 10.79 -16.65 -5.99
CA HIS A 138 11.21 -17.72 -5.08
C HIS A 138 10.83 -19.15 -5.51
N TRP A 139 10.18 -19.36 -6.66
CA TRP A 139 9.96 -20.69 -7.21
C TRP A 139 11.10 -21.09 -8.15
N GLU A 140 11.54 -22.33 -8.03
CA GLU A 140 12.61 -22.89 -8.85
C GLU A 140 12.08 -23.34 -10.21
N ASN A 141 12.68 -22.86 -11.31
CA ASN A 141 12.38 -23.37 -12.65
C ASN A 141 13.13 -24.69 -12.88
N ILE A 142 12.42 -25.82 -12.83
CA ILE A 142 12.99 -27.16 -13.03
C ILE A 142 12.88 -27.63 -14.49
N GLY A 143 12.65 -26.70 -15.43
CA GLY A 143 12.59 -26.95 -16.86
C GLY A 143 11.19 -27.32 -17.38
N ASN A 144 11.01 -27.24 -18.71
CA ASN A 144 9.73 -27.53 -19.39
C ASN A 144 8.51 -26.79 -18.80
N TYR A 145 8.72 -25.52 -18.43
CA TYR A 145 7.73 -24.65 -17.77
C TYR A 145 7.22 -25.18 -16.42
N LYS A 146 7.93 -26.10 -15.78
CA LYS A 146 7.61 -26.58 -14.44
C LYS A 146 8.30 -25.71 -13.40
N CYS A 147 7.51 -25.22 -12.46
CA CYS A 147 7.96 -24.40 -11.35
C CYS A 147 7.75 -25.16 -10.06
N LYS A 148 8.78 -25.22 -9.23
CA LYS A 148 8.77 -25.88 -7.92
C LYS A 148 8.75 -24.82 -6.82
N ALA A 149 7.74 -24.88 -5.97
CA ALA A 149 7.53 -23.98 -4.84
C ALA A 149 8.59 -24.20 -3.74
N PRO A 150 8.89 -23.17 -2.93
CA PRO A 150 9.76 -23.32 -1.76
C PRO A 150 9.12 -24.20 -0.68
N GLN A 151 9.92 -24.74 0.24
CA GLN A 151 9.47 -25.73 1.23
C GLN A 151 8.41 -25.20 2.22
N ASP A 152 8.43 -23.90 2.46
CA ASP A 152 7.52 -23.19 3.35
C ASP A 152 6.19 -22.82 2.68
N TYR A 153 6.06 -22.94 1.35
CA TYR A 153 4.81 -22.72 0.65
C TYR A 153 3.76 -23.77 1.06
N LYS A 154 2.66 -23.31 1.68
CA LYS A 154 1.56 -24.17 2.17
C LYS A 154 0.37 -24.22 1.22
N GLY A 155 0.59 -23.89 -0.05
CA GLY A 155 -0.46 -23.74 -1.04
C GLY A 155 -0.95 -22.30 -1.15
N PRO A 156 -2.06 -22.06 -1.85
CA PRO A 156 -3.10 -23.02 -2.25
C PRO A 156 -2.82 -23.91 -3.47
N CYS A 157 -1.76 -23.67 -4.24
CA CYS A 157 -1.42 -24.48 -5.42
C CYS A 157 -0.46 -25.66 -5.11
N PRO A 158 -0.29 -26.63 -6.02
CA PRO A 158 0.68 -27.71 -5.85
C PRO A 158 2.13 -27.21 -5.83
N ASN A 159 2.98 -27.91 -5.05
CA ASN A 159 4.42 -27.59 -4.93
C ASN A 159 5.20 -27.76 -6.24
N ILE A 160 4.67 -28.46 -7.23
CA ILE A 160 5.21 -28.51 -8.59
C ILE A 160 4.06 -28.25 -9.55
N SER A 161 4.14 -27.17 -10.30
CA SER A 161 3.10 -26.74 -11.25
C SER A 161 3.69 -26.52 -12.63
N ASN A 162 3.02 -27.02 -13.67
CA ASN A 162 3.40 -26.73 -15.05
C ASN A 162 2.64 -25.49 -15.56
N LEU A 163 3.37 -24.40 -15.78
CA LEU A 163 2.81 -23.10 -16.14
C LEU A 163 2.83 -22.83 -17.66
N LYS A 164 3.12 -23.82 -18.51
CA LYS A 164 3.23 -23.64 -19.97
C LYS A 164 1.99 -22.96 -20.58
N LYS A 165 0.79 -23.36 -20.14
CA LYS A 165 -0.48 -22.82 -20.64
C LYS A 165 -0.84 -21.44 -20.06
N TYR A 166 -0.10 -20.99 -19.05
CA TYR A 166 -0.33 -19.77 -18.27
C TYR A 166 0.74 -18.70 -18.51
N ASN A 167 1.53 -18.80 -19.59
CA ASN A 167 2.69 -17.93 -19.81
C ASN A 167 2.35 -16.55 -20.43
N THR A 168 1.09 -16.16 -20.51
CA THR A 168 0.69 -14.79 -20.90
C THR A 168 0.51 -13.94 -19.64
N GLN A 169 0.69 -12.62 -19.73
CA GLN A 169 0.54 -11.72 -18.58
C GLN A 169 -0.80 -11.93 -17.83
N GLU A 170 -1.94 -11.88 -18.52
CA GLU A 170 -3.27 -12.09 -17.92
C GLU A 170 -3.36 -13.43 -17.15
N LYS A 171 -2.77 -14.49 -17.70
CA LYS A 171 -2.79 -15.80 -17.06
C LYS A 171 -1.83 -15.89 -15.88
N LYS A 172 -0.69 -15.18 -15.93
CA LYS A 172 0.22 -15.04 -14.79
C LYS A 172 -0.44 -14.25 -13.66
N GLU A 173 -1.14 -13.16 -13.97
CA GLU A 173 -1.94 -12.41 -13.00
C GLU A 173 -3.00 -13.30 -12.32
N ASN A 174 -3.67 -14.17 -13.09
CA ASN A 174 -4.59 -15.16 -12.52
C ASN A 174 -3.88 -16.13 -11.55
N ILE A 175 -2.70 -16.62 -11.93
CA ILE A 175 -1.91 -17.50 -11.05
C ILE A 175 -1.45 -16.76 -9.79
N GLU A 176 -1.11 -15.45 -9.83
CA GLU A 176 -0.83 -14.69 -8.60
C GLU A 176 -2.02 -14.72 -7.65
N ASN A 177 -3.21 -14.49 -8.20
CA ASN A 177 -4.44 -14.42 -7.44
C ASN A 177 -4.86 -15.78 -6.88
N VAL A 178 -4.76 -16.84 -7.68
CA VAL A 178 -5.21 -18.18 -7.29
C VAL A 178 -4.18 -18.87 -6.41
N CYS A 179 -2.89 -18.76 -6.73
CA CYS A 179 -1.82 -19.44 -6.02
C CYS A 179 -1.22 -18.62 -4.88
N LEU A 180 -1.64 -17.36 -4.70
CA LEU A 180 -1.10 -16.44 -3.69
C LEU A 180 0.44 -16.37 -3.80
N VAL A 181 0.90 -16.09 -5.01
CA VAL A 181 2.32 -15.92 -5.35
C VAL A 181 2.52 -14.59 -6.03
N ASN A 182 3.77 -14.12 -6.09
CA ASN A 182 4.12 -12.94 -6.87
C ASN A 182 5.12 -13.33 -7.94
N TRP A 183 5.03 -12.72 -9.11
CA TRP A 183 6.16 -12.65 -10.03
C TRP A 183 7.21 -11.67 -9.53
N PRO A 184 8.44 -11.71 -10.06
CA PRO A 184 9.45 -10.69 -9.78
C PRO A 184 8.88 -9.28 -9.96
N TYR A 185 9.30 -8.34 -9.13
CA TYR A 185 8.81 -6.96 -9.18
C TYR A 185 9.91 -5.99 -8.81
N SER A 186 9.73 -4.74 -9.24
CA SER A 186 10.50 -3.59 -8.75
C SER A 186 9.64 -2.72 -7.84
N ILE A 187 10.28 -1.98 -6.94
CA ILE A 187 9.62 -1.06 -6.02
C ILE A 187 9.99 0.35 -6.43
N LYS A 188 8.99 1.21 -6.58
CA LYS A 188 9.16 2.66 -6.74
C LYS A 188 8.63 3.34 -5.49
N VAL A 189 9.46 4.15 -4.85
CA VAL A 189 9.03 4.97 -3.73
C VAL A 189 8.32 6.18 -4.31
N ASN A 190 7.02 6.27 -4.07
CA ASN A 190 6.26 7.42 -4.51
C ASN A 190 6.62 8.58 -3.58
N GLU A 191 7.18 9.62 -4.15
CA GLU A 191 7.17 10.93 -3.51
C GLU A 191 5.79 11.49 -3.81
N TYR A 192 4.90 11.49 -2.83
CA TYR A 192 3.55 12.03 -2.98
C TYR A 192 3.66 13.47 -3.50
N GLN A 193 3.45 13.66 -4.81
CA GLN A 193 3.27 14.95 -5.43
C GLN A 193 1.77 15.06 -5.71
N ARG A 194 1.10 16.01 -5.04
CA ARG A 194 -0.26 16.39 -5.43
C ARG A 194 -0.18 16.99 -6.83
N ASP A 195 -0.57 16.21 -7.83
CA ASP A 195 -0.77 16.72 -9.17
C ASP A 195 -2.15 17.38 -9.23
N TYR A 196 -2.18 18.69 -9.02
CA TYR A 196 -3.38 19.51 -9.13
C TYR A 196 -3.87 19.66 -10.58
N ASN A 197 -3.14 19.11 -11.56
CA ASN A 197 -3.51 19.14 -12.98
C ASN A 197 -4.31 17.90 -13.41
N VAL A 198 -4.51 16.93 -12.52
CA VAL A 198 -5.40 15.79 -12.80
C VAL A 198 -6.83 16.23 -12.51
N ASP A 199 -7.66 16.21 -13.56
CA ASP A 199 -9.10 16.48 -13.42
C ASP A 199 -9.71 15.56 -12.35
N CYS A 200 -10.48 16.17 -11.45
CA CYS A 200 -11.19 15.45 -10.40
C CYS A 200 -12.10 14.37 -11.02
N PRO A 201 -11.95 13.08 -10.68
CA PRO A 201 -12.76 12.02 -11.26
C PRO A 201 -14.13 11.98 -10.58
N MET A 202 -14.95 13.02 -10.77
CA MET A 202 -16.37 12.98 -10.47
C MET A 202 -17.17 13.70 -11.55
N TYR A 203 -18.16 12.97 -12.09
CA TYR A 203 -19.13 13.32 -13.14
C TYR A 203 -18.71 13.07 -14.60
N GLN A 204 -18.49 11.80 -14.98
CA GLN A 204 -18.95 11.38 -16.30
C GLN A 204 -20.48 11.34 -16.28
N LYS A 205 -21.12 12.50 -16.49
CA LYS A 205 -22.50 12.51 -16.98
C LYS A 205 -22.48 11.80 -18.33
N ASN A 206 -23.07 10.61 -18.39
CA ASN A 206 -23.50 10.00 -19.64
C ASN A 206 -24.22 11.06 -20.47
N LYS A 207 -23.60 11.50 -21.56
CA LYS A 207 -24.32 12.17 -22.63
C LYS A 207 -24.72 11.08 -23.61
N ASN A 208 -26.03 10.91 -23.71
CA ASN A 208 -26.73 10.15 -24.75
C ASN A 208 -26.27 10.55 -26.15
#